data_AF-A0A926GA95-F1
#
_entry.id   AF-A0A926GA95-F1
#
_cell.length_a   1.000
_cell.length_b   1.000
_cell.length_c   1.000
_cell.angle_alpha   90.00
_cell.angle_beta   90.00
_cell.angle_gamma   90.00
#
_symmetry.space_group_name_H-M   'P 1'
#
loop_
_entity.id
_entity.type
_entity.pdbx_description
1 polymer ?
#
loop_
_entity_poly.entity_id
_entity_poly.type
_entity_poly.pdbx_seq_one_letter_code
_entity_poly.pdbx_strand_id
1 'polypeptide(L)'
;MSQRLHLVFGGELTDTQSTQFRDVDNIHIVGIFPNYESAYSAWKAEAQRTVDSAHTRYFIAHLHRLRDEETAASATEELDVRG
;
A
#
# COMPACT_ATOMS: atom_id res chain seq x y z
N MET A 1 -4.16 17.64 16.90
CA MET A 1 -4.29 17.49 15.44
C MET A 1 -3.69 16.15 15.06
N SER A 2 -4.48 15.24 14.51
CA SER A 2 -4.06 13.86 14.21
C SER A 2 -3.45 13.77 12.81
N GLN A 3 -2.13 13.60 12.73
CA GLN A 3 -1.40 13.56 11.45
C GLN A 3 -1.54 12.18 10.79
N ARG A 4 -2.45 12.05 9.83
CA ARG A 4 -2.66 10.78 9.12
C ARG A 4 -1.51 10.52 8.14
N LEU A 5 -0.50 9.78 8.59
CA LEU A 5 0.61 9.35 7.74
C LEU A 5 0.20 8.15 6.88
N HIS A 6 0.53 8.22 5.59
CA HIS A 6 0.24 7.22 4.58
C HIS A 6 1.57 6.70 4.00
N LEU A 7 1.90 5.44 4.22
CA LEU A 7 3.07 4.77 3.66
C LEU A 7 2.66 4.09 2.35
N VAL A 8 3.37 4.39 1.26
CA VAL A 8 3.21 3.70 -0.03
C VAL A 8 4.39 2.76 -0.23
N PHE A 9 4.09 1.48 -0.45
CA PHE A 9 5.07 0.42 -0.62
C PHE A 9 4.50 -0.64 -1.56
N GLY A 10 5.37 -1.41 -2.21
CA GLY A 10 4.96 -2.50 -3.10
C GLY A 10 6.09 -3.48 -3.32
N GLY A 11 5.80 -4.58 -4.00
CA GLY A 11 6.78 -5.62 -4.22
C GLY A 11 6.19 -6.75 -5.06
N GLU A 12 7.03 -7.73 -5.37
CA GLU A 12 6.59 -8.94 -6.05
C GLU A 12 5.83 -9.86 -5.09
N LEU A 13 4.64 -10.30 -5.48
CA LEU A 13 3.79 -11.23 -4.75
C LEU A 13 4.12 -12.68 -5.12
N THR A 14 3.89 -13.62 -4.20
CA THR A 14 4.08 -15.06 -4.48
C THR A 14 3.12 -15.55 -5.57
N ASP A 15 1.90 -15.03 -5.55
CA ASP A 15 0.78 -15.32 -6.44
C ASP A 15 -0.03 -14.03 -6.66
N THR A 16 -0.67 -13.88 -7.82
CA THR A 16 -1.36 -12.64 -8.21
C THR A 16 -2.64 -12.35 -7.42
N GLN A 17 -3.19 -13.35 -6.71
CA GLN A 17 -4.35 -13.24 -5.82
C GLN A 17 -3.97 -13.25 -4.33
N SER A 18 -2.68 -13.44 -4.01
CA SER A 18 -2.18 -13.46 -2.62
C SER A 18 -1.68 -12.08 -2.20
N THR A 19 -1.79 -11.77 -0.91
CA THR A 19 -1.17 -10.57 -0.30
C THR A 19 0.24 -10.84 0.24
N GLN A 20 0.76 -12.05 0.04
CA GLN A 20 2.10 -12.43 0.50
C GLN A 20 3.16 -12.01 -0.53
N PHE A 21 4.09 -11.15 -0.10
CA PHE A 21 5.29 -10.83 -0.88
C PHE A 21 6.18 -12.07 -1.04
N ARG A 22 6.68 -12.30 -2.25
CA ARG A 22 7.67 -13.34 -2.57
C ARG A 22 9.02 -13.01 -1.93
N ASP A 23 9.42 -11.75 -2.08
CA ASP A 23 10.63 -11.19 -1.50
C ASP A 23 10.28 -10.04 -0.57
N VAL A 24 10.46 -10.25 0.73
CA VAL A 24 10.29 -9.20 1.74
C VAL A 24 11.49 -8.23 1.81
N ASP A 25 12.65 -8.65 1.31
CA ASP A 25 13.86 -7.83 1.24
C ASP A 25 13.80 -6.85 0.06
N ASN A 26 13.23 -7.28 -1.07
CA ASN A 26 13.03 -6.48 -2.29
C ASN A 26 11.69 -5.68 -2.29
N ILE A 27 11.19 -5.28 -1.12
CA ILE A 27 10.02 -4.39 -1.03
C ILE A 27 10.43 -2.98 -1.45
N HIS A 28 9.84 -2.49 -2.55
CA HIS A 28 10.00 -1.12 -3.02
C HIS A 28 9.16 -0.16 -2.17
N ILE A 29 9.83 0.66 -1.37
CA ILE A 29 9.21 1.71 -0.56
C ILE A 29 9.20 3.01 -1.38
N VAL A 30 8.02 3.47 -1.77
CA VAL A 30 7.83 4.67 -2.60
C VAL A 30 7.95 5.95 -1.76
N GLY A 31 7.43 5.92 -0.52
CA GLY A 31 7.57 7.03 0.42
C GLY A 31 6.46 7.12 1.47
N ILE A 32 6.60 8.08 2.38
CA ILE A 32 5.61 8.40 3.41
C ILE A 32 5.05 9.79 3.13
N PHE A 33 3.72 9.89 3.10
CA PHE A 33 2.99 11.10 2.76
C PHE A 33 2.07 11.56 3.90
N PRO A 34 1.93 12.88 4.13
CA PRO A 34 1.05 13.42 5.17
C PRO A 34 -0.44 13.45 4.77
N ASN A 35 -0.76 13.16 3.50
CA ASN A 35 -2.12 13.23 2.94
C ASN A 35 -2.41 12.00 2.05
N TYR A 36 -3.66 11.53 2.07
CA TYR A 36 -4.12 10.42 1.23
C TYR A 36 -3.94 10.71 -0.26
N GLU A 37 -4.26 11.93 -0.71
CA GLU A 37 -4.21 12.31 -2.13
C GLU A 37 -2.79 12.23 -2.71
N SER A 38 -1.78 12.64 -1.94
CA SER A 38 -0.36 12.52 -2.32
C SER A 38 0.09 11.06 -2.37
N ALA A 39 -0.33 10.24 -1.38
CA ALA A 39 -0.05 8.81 -1.37
C ALA A 39 -0.71 8.07 -2.54
N TYR A 40 -1.98 8.36 -2.84
CA TYR A 40 -2.72 7.79 -3.95
C TYR A 40 -2.09 8.16 -5.29
N SER A 41 -1.61 9.40 -5.46
CA SER A 41 -0.91 9.84 -6.67
C SER A 41 0.40 9.06 -6.88
N ALA A 42 1.21 8.92 -5.82
CA ALA A 42 2.45 8.14 -5.87
C ALA A 42 2.20 6.64 -6.12
N TRP A 43 1.24 6.04 -5.41
CA TRP A 43 0.79 4.66 -5.61
C TRP A 43 0.32 4.42 -7.05
N LYS A 44 -0.49 5.33 -7.60
CA LYS A 44 -1.02 5.22 -8.97
C LYS A 44 0.10 5.31 -10.00
N ALA A 45 1.07 6.21 -9.84
CA ALA A 45 2.20 6.33 -10.74
C ALA A 45 3.03 5.04 -10.78
N GLU A 46 3.36 4.47 -9.62
CA GLU A 46 4.15 3.25 -9.54
C GLU A 46 3.35 2.00 -9.97
N ALA A 47 2.07 1.88 -9.61
CA ALA A 47 1.20 0.79 -10.06
C ALA A 47 0.94 0.82 -11.58
N GLN A 48 0.84 2.01 -12.19
CA GLN A 48 0.78 2.14 -13.65
C GLN A 48 2.11 1.77 -14.32
N ARG A 49 3.25 2.04 -13.65
CA ARG A 49 4.59 1.76 -14.16
C ARG A 49 4.96 0.27 -14.06
N THR A 50 4.37 -0.47 -13.13
CA THR A 50 4.59 -1.93 -12.99
C THR A 50 3.45 -2.77 -13.58
N VAL A 51 2.62 -2.20 -14.46
CA VAL A 51 1.51 -2.93 -15.12
C VAL A 51 2.02 -4.13 -15.95
N ASP A 52 3.21 -4.03 -16.53
CA ASP A 52 3.88 -5.12 -17.25
C ASP A 52 4.39 -6.24 -16.32
N SER A 53 4.56 -5.96 -15.02
CA SER A 53 5.02 -6.92 -14.02
C SER A 53 3.83 -7.58 -13.34
N ALA A 54 3.33 -8.67 -13.91
CA ALA A 54 2.10 -9.36 -13.48
C ALA A 54 2.04 -9.75 -11.98
N HIS A 55 3.18 -9.85 -11.31
CA HIS A 55 3.28 -10.18 -9.88
C HIS A 55 3.57 -8.96 -8.98
N THR A 56 3.89 -7.79 -9.52
CA THR A 56 4.24 -6.60 -8.72
C THR A 56 3.00 -5.80 -8.37
N ARG A 57 2.75 -5.59 -7.07
CA ARG A 57 1.60 -4.82 -6.59
C ARG A 57 2.00 -3.84 -5.49
N TYR A 58 1.41 -2.64 -5.56
CA TYR A 58 1.59 -1.58 -4.56
C TYR A 58 0.36 -1.47 -3.65
N PHE A 59 0.61 -1.07 -2.42
CA PHE A 59 -0.34 -0.91 -1.33
C PHE A 59 -0.12 0.44 -0.64
N ILE A 60 -1.17 0.95 0.00
CA ILE A 60 -1.14 2.16 0.83
C ILE A 60 -1.50 1.75 2.26
N ALA A 61 -0.55 1.86 3.19
CA ALA A 61 -0.77 1.62 4.61
C ALA A 61 -1.01 2.93 5.38
N HIS A 62 -2.02 2.94 6.24
CA HIS A 62 -2.35 4.10 7.08
C HIS A 62 -1.68 3.95 8.46
N LEU A 63 -0.49 4.51 8.62
CA LEU A 63 0.36 4.40 9.82
C LEU A 63 -0.26 5.00 11.08
N HIS A 64 -1.28 5.85 10.94
CA HIS A 64 -1.93 6.52 12.07
C HIS A 64 -2.65 5.57 13.06
N ARG A 65 -2.75 4.27 12.75
CA ARG A 65 -3.38 3.27 13.62
C ARG A 65 -2.42 2.53 14.56
N LEU A 66 -1.11 2.67 14.41
CA LEU A 66 -0.14 1.92 15.22
C LEU A 66 0.15 2.54 16.60
N ARG A 67 -0.51 3.65 16.94
CA ARG A 67 -0.24 4.43 18.17
C ARG A 67 -1.46 4.58 19.10
N ASP A 68 -2.46 3.73 18.88
CA ASP A 68 -3.73 3.67 19.61
C ASP A 68 -4.00 2.19 19.94
N GLU A 69 -3.46 1.74 21.07
CA GLU A 69 -3.18 0.31 21.36
C GLU A 69 -4.42 -0.54 21.72
N GLU A 70 -5.63 -0.04 21.47
CA GLU A 70 -6.90 -0.70 21.89
C GLU A 70 -7.92 -1.01 20.77
N THR A 71 -7.75 -0.55 19.52
CA THR A 71 -8.77 -0.77 18.47
C THR A 71 -8.33 -1.77 17.40
N ALA A 72 -8.65 -3.05 17.64
CA ALA A 72 -8.61 -4.14 16.68
C ALA A 72 -9.60 -3.91 15.52
N ALA A 73 -9.07 -3.30 14.46
CA ALA A 73 -9.61 -3.13 13.12
C ALA A 73 -8.49 -2.44 12.31
N SER A 74 -8.61 -2.06 11.06
CA SER A 74 -9.61 -2.43 10.05
C SER A 74 -8.91 -3.32 9.04
N ALA A 75 -9.63 -3.72 8.01
CA ALA A 75 -9.03 -4.20 6.78
C ALA A 75 -8.07 -3.15 6.17
N THR A 76 -7.02 -3.65 5.54
CA THR A 76 -6.63 -3.19 4.21
C THR A 76 -7.85 -3.37 3.32
N GLU A 77 -8.78 -2.40 3.35
CA GLU A 77 -9.97 -2.46 2.51
C GLU A 77 -9.49 -2.54 1.06
N GLU A 78 -10.01 -3.54 0.35
CA GLU A 78 -10.01 -3.57 -1.09
C GLU A 78 -10.39 -2.18 -1.58
N LEU A 79 -9.48 -1.52 -2.29
CA LEU A 79 -9.84 -0.39 -3.12
C LEU A 79 -10.62 -0.95 -4.31
N ASP A 80 -11.89 -1.25 -4.07
CA ASP A 80 -12.89 -1.46 -5.10
C ASP A 80 -12.82 -0.26 -6.06
N VAL A 81 -12.48 -0.56 -7.31
CA VAL A 81 -13.09 0.17 -8.40
C VAL A 81 -13.42 -0.79 -9.55
N ARG A 82 -14.56 -1.45 -9.38
CA ARG A 82 -15.64 -1.50 -10.38
C ARG A 82 -15.28 -1.88 -11.82
N GLY A 83 -15.66 -3.10 -12.18
CA GLY A 83 -15.89 -3.58 -13.55
C GLY A 83 -16.94 -4.69 -13.54
#